data_AF-A0A2B4R3S6-F1
#
_entry.id   AF-A0A2B4R3S6-F1
#
_cell.length_a   1.000
_cell.length_b   1.000
_cell.length_c   1.000
_cell.angle_alpha   90.00
_cell.angle_beta   90.00
_cell.angle_gamma   90.00
#
_symmetry.space_group_name_H-M   'P 1'
#
loop_
_entity.id
_entity.type
_entity.pdbx_description
1 polymer ?
#
loop_
_entity_poly.entity_id
_entity_poly.type
_entity_poly.pdbx_seq_one_letter_code
_entity_poly.pdbx_strand_id
1 'polypeptide(L)'
;MERFLSEEERLRVEEFLSDPKWEKSRARNKIKALQFLLYTGCCHSEVTQLRWKEVKLEERYLYLQDEKGRSIKAETRTVPLNNKALNVLKSIKPLKDNPSMQDLHLPKGYSPSAQEDYMNPQQLNYFRQKLLRLKEDTLRGLDKSMPYLQRHTHQEAEEMSRATQELEASQVFRIRERQYKLLQKIEAALKRIKSGDYGYCAKYGTPIGLARLEVRPIATLSVKAQEEHERSYDRSFRHHDEDVLSEQ
;
A
#
# COMPACT_ATOMS: atom_id res chain seq x y z
N MET A 1 -16.38 -6.52 29.47
CA MET A 1 -16.32 -6.26 28.01
C MET A 1 -16.77 -7.52 27.31
N GLU A 2 -17.93 -7.46 26.65
CA GLU A 2 -18.40 -8.55 25.80
C GLU A 2 -17.43 -8.70 24.62
N ARG A 3 -17.01 -9.93 24.36
CA ARG A 3 -16.10 -10.25 23.25
C ARG A 3 -16.94 -10.36 21.97
N PHE A 4 -16.41 -9.85 20.86
CA PHE A 4 -17.07 -9.90 19.55
C PHE A 4 -17.35 -11.34 19.07
N LEU A 5 -16.49 -12.30 19.44
CA LEU A 5 -16.68 -13.72 19.17
C LEU A 5 -17.05 -14.44 20.48
N SER A 6 -18.01 -15.36 20.38
CA SER A 6 -18.28 -16.35 21.42
C SER A 6 -17.08 -17.29 21.61
N GLU A 7 -17.03 -17.99 22.76
CA GLU A 7 -15.95 -18.97 23.02
C GLU A 7 -15.94 -20.09 21.97
N GLU A 8 -17.11 -20.52 21.49
CA GLU A 8 -17.26 -21.54 20.46
C GLU A 8 -16.76 -21.08 19.08
N GLU A 9 -17.14 -19.87 18.65
CA GLU A 9 -16.67 -19.29 17.39
C GLU A 9 -15.15 -19.09 17.40
N ARG A 10 -14.59 -18.65 18.54
CA ARG A 10 -13.15 -18.51 18.69
C ARG A 10 -12.44 -19.87 18.55
N LEU A 11 -13.00 -20.93 19.12
CA LEU A 11 -12.45 -22.29 19.02
C LEU A 11 -12.48 -22.81 17.59
N ARG A 12 -13.56 -22.57 16.84
CA ARG A 12 -13.66 -22.94 15.41
C ARG A 12 -12.65 -22.19 14.55
N VAL A 13 -12.50 -20.89 14.77
CA VAL A 13 -11.48 -20.08 14.07
C VAL A 13 -10.07 -20.56 14.44
N GLU A 14 -9.85 -20.93 15.70
CA GLU A 14 -8.57 -21.48 16.18
C GLU A 14 -8.25 -22.84 15.53
N GLU A 15 -9.20 -23.76 15.45
CA GLU A 15 -9.06 -25.05 14.77
C GLU A 15 -8.76 -24.85 13.27
N PHE A 16 -9.48 -23.95 12.62
CA PHE A 16 -9.26 -23.60 11.22
C PHE A 16 -7.86 -22.99 10.97
N LEU A 17 -7.42 -22.07 11.83
CA LEU A 17 -6.10 -21.43 11.71
C LEU A 17 -4.93 -22.35 12.10
N SER A 18 -5.20 -23.41 12.86
CA SER A 18 -4.21 -24.40 13.28
C SER A 18 -4.06 -25.56 12.30
N ASP A 19 -4.86 -25.59 11.21
CA ASP A 19 -4.79 -26.64 10.19
C ASP A 19 -3.41 -26.63 9.49
N PRO A 20 -2.65 -27.75 9.56
CA PRO A 20 -1.33 -27.90 8.93
C PRO A 20 -1.32 -27.64 7.42
N LYS A 21 -2.46 -27.75 6.74
CA LYS A 21 -2.58 -27.46 5.30
C LYS A 21 -2.15 -26.04 4.94
N TRP A 22 -2.33 -25.07 5.84
CA TRP A 22 -1.94 -23.67 5.63
C TRP A 22 -0.48 -23.38 6.03
N GLU A 23 0.18 -24.31 6.71
CA GLU A 23 1.52 -24.15 7.27
C GLU A 23 2.64 -24.15 6.21
N LYS A 24 2.33 -24.60 4.99
CA LYS A 24 3.27 -24.68 3.85
C LYS A 24 3.37 -23.38 3.02
N SER A 25 2.45 -22.43 3.20
CA SER A 25 2.45 -21.18 2.43
C SER A 25 3.16 -20.04 3.19
N ARG A 26 3.66 -19.02 2.47
CA ARG A 26 4.20 -17.72 2.98
C ARG A 26 3.30 -17.02 4.01
N ALA A 27 2.11 -17.57 4.29
CA ALA A 27 1.18 -17.21 5.35
C ALA A 27 1.61 -17.62 6.77
N ARG A 28 2.72 -18.34 7.01
CA ARG A 28 3.11 -18.77 8.38
C ARG A 28 3.14 -17.64 9.41
N ASN A 29 3.70 -16.48 9.05
CA ASN A 29 3.68 -15.30 9.92
C ASN A 29 2.34 -14.55 9.90
N LYS A 30 1.56 -14.63 8.81
CA LYS A 30 0.22 -14.04 8.71
C LYS A 30 -0.79 -14.76 9.59
N ILE A 31 -0.75 -16.10 9.62
CA ILE A 31 -1.58 -16.95 10.48
C ILE A 31 -1.22 -16.72 11.95
N LYS A 32 0.07 -16.67 12.27
CA LYS A 32 0.53 -16.32 13.62
C LYS A 32 0.11 -14.90 14.02
N ALA A 33 0.13 -13.93 13.10
CA ALA A 33 -0.39 -12.59 13.36
C ALA A 33 -1.91 -12.59 13.61
N LEU A 34 -2.69 -13.37 12.86
CA LEU A 34 -4.13 -13.54 13.09
C LEU A 34 -4.42 -14.20 14.45
N GLN A 35 -3.72 -15.29 14.80
CA GLN A 35 -3.81 -15.92 16.11
C GLN A 35 -3.49 -14.91 17.22
N PHE A 36 -2.43 -14.11 17.03
CA PHE A 36 -2.04 -13.07 17.97
C PHE A 36 -3.10 -11.99 18.15
N LEU A 37 -3.71 -11.50 17.06
CA LEU A 37 -4.84 -10.55 17.09
C LEU A 37 -6.02 -11.12 17.88
N LEU A 38 -6.39 -12.39 17.64
CA LEU A 38 -7.50 -13.06 18.34
C LEU A 38 -7.25 -13.24 19.84
N TYR A 39 -6.00 -13.48 20.24
CA TYR A 39 -5.65 -13.71 21.64
C TYR A 39 -5.46 -12.42 22.45
N THR A 40 -5.05 -11.34 21.80
CA THR A 40 -4.71 -10.06 22.45
C THR A 40 -5.78 -8.98 22.29
N GLY A 41 -6.63 -9.08 21.26
CA GLY A 41 -7.61 -8.05 20.91
C GLY A 41 -6.99 -6.79 20.28
N CYS A 42 -5.71 -6.83 19.93
CA CYS A 42 -5.04 -5.74 19.22
C CYS A 42 -5.67 -5.51 17.84
N CYS A 43 -5.51 -4.31 17.31
CA CYS A 43 -5.89 -3.99 15.93
C CYS A 43 -4.82 -4.47 14.94
N HIS A 44 -5.20 -4.70 13.68
CA HIS A 44 -4.27 -5.13 12.63
C HIS A 44 -3.09 -4.15 12.44
N SER A 45 -3.35 -2.84 12.48
CA SER A 45 -2.31 -1.80 12.39
C SER A 45 -1.29 -1.88 13.53
N GLU A 46 -1.73 -2.25 14.73
CA GLU A 46 -0.88 -2.37 15.92
C GLU A 46 0.05 -3.58 15.81
N VAL A 47 -0.48 -4.73 15.39
CA VAL A 47 0.31 -5.97 15.25
C VAL A 47 1.31 -5.89 14.10
N THR A 48 0.93 -5.21 13.00
CA THR A 48 1.81 -5.08 11.82
C THR A 48 2.98 -4.10 12.00
N GLN A 49 2.85 -3.14 12.93
CA GLN A 49 3.88 -2.14 13.22
C GLN A 49 4.69 -2.47 14.48
N LEU A 50 4.31 -3.53 15.20
CA LEU A 50 4.92 -3.95 16.45
C LEU A 50 6.40 -4.31 16.26
N ARG A 51 7.26 -3.74 17.11
CA ARG A 51 8.70 -4.04 17.10
C ARG A 51 9.03 -5.01 18.24
N TRP A 52 10.00 -5.90 18.04
CA TRP A 52 10.42 -6.85 19.08
C TRP A 52 10.85 -6.19 20.40
N LYS A 53 11.39 -4.96 20.34
CA LYS A 53 11.73 -4.17 21.54
C LYS A 53 10.53 -3.74 22.40
N GLU A 54 9.32 -3.74 21.82
CA GLU A 54 8.06 -3.38 22.47
C GLU A 54 7.36 -4.59 23.10
N VAL A 55 7.87 -5.80 22.85
CA VAL A 55 7.35 -7.06 23.39
C VAL A 55 8.14 -7.43 24.65
N LYS A 56 7.56 -7.23 25.84
CA LYS A 56 8.18 -7.65 27.10
C LYS A 56 7.64 -9.01 27.53
N LEU A 57 8.29 -10.07 27.04
CA LEU A 57 7.88 -11.45 27.30
C LEU A 57 7.92 -11.83 28.79
N GLU A 58 8.84 -11.23 29.58
CA GLU A 58 8.98 -11.48 31.02
C GLU A 58 7.84 -10.82 31.82
N GLU A 59 7.50 -9.58 31.49
CA GLU A 59 6.42 -8.82 32.13
C GLU A 59 5.03 -9.27 31.65
N ARG A 60 4.95 -10.03 30.54
CA ARG A 60 3.69 -10.42 29.87
C ARG A 60 2.85 -9.23 29.39
N TYR A 61 3.49 -8.15 28.96
CA TYR A 61 2.81 -6.98 28.38
C TYR A 61 3.40 -6.59 27.03
N LEU A 62 2.54 -6.04 26.17
CA LEU A 62 2.92 -5.31 24.96
C LEU A 62 2.79 -3.82 25.21
N TYR A 63 3.74 -3.05 24.71
CA TYR A 63 3.72 -1.59 24.76
C TYR A 63 3.49 -1.05 23.35
N LEU A 64 2.26 -0.63 23.05
CA LEU A 64 1.91 -0.14 21.71
C LEU A 64 2.31 1.33 21.53
N GLN A 65 2.78 1.68 20.33
CA GLN A 65 3.08 3.06 19.94
C GLN A 65 1.96 3.66 19.08
N ASP A 66 1.78 4.98 19.14
CA ASP A 66 0.85 5.72 18.28
C ASP A 66 1.34 5.76 16.81
N GLU A 67 0.44 6.05 15.85
CA GLU A 67 0.65 6.02 14.39
C GLU A 67 1.84 6.86 13.88
N LYS A 68 2.33 7.79 14.71
CA LYS A 68 3.47 8.68 14.42
C LYS A 68 4.78 8.25 15.10
N GLY A 69 4.83 7.08 15.76
CA GLY A 69 6.02 6.58 16.45
C GLY A 69 6.47 7.44 17.64
N ARG A 70 5.60 8.33 18.12
CA ARG A 70 5.84 9.17 19.29
C ARG A 70 5.30 8.44 20.51
N SER A 71 6.15 8.19 21.51
CA SER A 71 5.67 7.89 22.86
C SER A 71 4.99 9.15 23.39
N ILE A 72 3.66 9.19 23.30
CA ILE A 72 2.91 10.19 24.04
C ILE A 72 3.02 9.77 25.51
N LYS A 73 3.71 10.60 26.31
CA LYS A 73 3.80 10.41 27.76
C LYS A 73 2.43 10.65 28.39
N ALA A 74 1.76 9.56 28.72
CA ALA A 74 0.89 9.28 29.86
C ALA A 74 0.00 8.11 29.40
N GLU A 75 0.31 6.91 29.89
CA GLU A 75 -0.35 5.64 29.51
C GLU A 75 -0.06 5.18 28.08
N THR A 76 1.17 4.68 27.85
CA THR A 76 1.44 3.76 26.73
C THR A 76 0.35 2.69 26.75
N ARG A 77 -0.46 2.56 25.69
CA ARG A 77 -1.51 1.55 25.62
C ARG A 77 -0.87 0.17 25.80
N THR A 78 -1.06 -0.43 26.98
CA THR A 78 -0.51 -1.74 27.31
C THR A 78 -1.53 -2.82 27.04
N VAL A 79 -1.12 -3.91 26.40
CA VAL A 79 -1.97 -5.07 26.19
C VAL A 79 -1.39 -6.27 26.96
N PRO A 80 -2.15 -6.85 27.91
CA PRO A 80 -1.71 -8.05 28.63
C PRO A 80 -1.64 -9.25 27.68
N LEU A 81 -0.56 -10.03 27.78
CA LEU A 81 -0.34 -11.23 26.97
C LEU A 81 -0.84 -12.47 27.72
N ASN A 82 -1.84 -13.14 27.15
CA ASN A 82 -2.25 -14.45 27.65
C ASN A 82 -1.22 -15.54 27.26
N ASN A 83 -1.32 -16.72 27.90
CA ASN A 83 -0.40 -17.84 27.64
C ASN A 83 -0.38 -18.29 26.17
N LYS A 84 -1.53 -18.20 25.47
CA LYS A 84 -1.63 -18.56 24.05
C LYS A 84 -0.86 -17.57 23.17
N ALA A 85 -1.01 -16.26 23.41
CA ALA A 85 -0.28 -15.20 22.72
C ALA A 85 1.24 -15.30 22.96
N LEU A 86 1.65 -15.67 24.18
CA LEU A 86 3.05 -15.94 24.49
C LEU A 86 3.61 -17.13 23.70
N ASN A 87 2.83 -18.21 23.56
CA ASN A 87 3.24 -19.38 22.77
C ASN A 87 3.40 -19.04 21.28
N VAL A 88 2.48 -18.23 20.74
CA VAL A 88 2.59 -17.71 19.37
C VAL A 88 3.88 -16.91 19.21
N LEU A 89 4.15 -15.93 20.09
CA LEU A 89 5.37 -15.12 20.03
C LEU A 89 6.65 -15.94 20.16
N LYS A 90 6.70 -16.89 21.10
CA LYS A 90 7.86 -17.79 21.29
C LYS A 90 8.12 -18.68 20.07
N SER A 91 7.07 -19.03 19.33
CA SER A 91 7.19 -19.82 18.10
C SER A 91 7.69 -19.02 16.89
N ILE A 92 7.71 -17.68 16.97
CA ILE A 92 8.23 -16.80 15.91
C ILE A 92 9.71 -16.55 16.21
N LYS A 93 10.58 -16.94 15.29
CA LYS A 93 12.00 -16.57 15.40
C LYS A 93 12.13 -15.06 15.13
N PRO A 94 12.64 -14.27 16.08
CA PRO A 94 12.89 -12.85 15.83
C PRO A 94 13.95 -12.72 14.73
N LEU A 95 13.67 -11.94 13.69
CA LEU A 95 14.71 -11.50 12.79
C LEU A 95 15.58 -10.50 13.55
N LYS A 96 16.90 -10.81 13.66
CA LYS A 96 17.90 -9.98 14.38
C LYS A 96 17.87 -8.53 13.93
N ASP A 97 17.60 -8.33 12.64
CA ASP A 97 17.34 -7.03 12.05
C ASP A 97 15.92 -7.07 11.50
N ASN A 98 14.95 -6.56 12.27
CA ASN A 98 13.67 -6.11 11.73
C ASN A 98 13.76 -4.57 11.57
N PRO A 99 14.64 -4.05 10.69
CA PRO A 99 14.73 -2.63 10.43
C PRO A 99 13.37 -2.16 9.93
N SER A 100 12.99 -0.94 10.29
CA SER A 100 11.95 -0.29 9.51
C SER A 100 12.41 -0.32 8.05
N MET A 101 11.50 -0.41 7.07
CA MET A 101 11.90 -0.27 5.65
C MET A 101 12.76 0.99 5.39
N GLN A 102 12.74 1.96 6.31
CA GLN A 102 13.53 3.18 6.32
C GLN A 102 15.01 2.97 6.67
N ASP A 103 15.37 1.91 7.39
CA ASP A 103 16.74 1.66 7.87
C ASP A 103 17.52 0.65 6.98
N LEU A 104 16.85 0.04 6.00
CA LEU A 104 17.51 -0.84 5.02
C LEU A 104 18.39 -0.02 4.07
N HIS A 105 19.71 -0.18 4.19
CA HIS A 105 20.63 0.32 3.16
C HIS A 105 20.61 -0.60 1.94
N LEU A 106 20.26 -0.04 0.78
CA LEU A 106 20.38 -0.72 -0.49
C LEU A 106 21.85 -0.69 -0.94
N PRO A 107 22.42 -1.81 -1.43
CA PRO A 107 23.75 -1.79 -2.01
C PRO A 107 23.79 -0.83 -3.21
N LYS A 108 24.96 -0.21 -3.45
CA LYS A 108 25.13 0.75 -4.55
C LYS A 108 24.81 0.06 -5.88
N GLY A 109 23.89 0.63 -6.66
CA GLY A 109 23.48 0.09 -7.96
C GLY A 109 22.49 -1.08 -7.91
N TYR A 110 21.85 -1.34 -6.76
CA TYR A 110 20.85 -2.41 -6.63
C TYR A 110 19.71 -2.27 -7.66
N SER A 111 19.40 -3.37 -8.35
CA SER A 111 18.21 -3.53 -9.18
C SER A 111 17.50 -4.84 -8.83
N PRO A 112 16.16 -4.84 -8.68
CA PRO A 112 15.39 -6.05 -8.39
C PRO A 112 15.59 -7.13 -9.46
N SER A 113 16.09 -8.30 -9.06
CA SER A 113 16.28 -9.44 -9.94
C SER A 113 15.28 -10.57 -9.63
N ALA A 114 15.02 -11.43 -10.63
CA ALA A 114 14.17 -12.61 -10.46
C ALA A 114 14.87 -13.77 -9.70
N GLN A 115 16.17 -13.62 -9.41
CA GLN A 115 16.96 -14.61 -8.66
C GLN A 115 16.74 -14.50 -7.15
N GLU A 116 16.16 -13.39 -6.69
CA GLU A 116 15.82 -13.16 -5.29
C GLU A 116 14.34 -13.48 -5.00
N ASP A 117 14.04 -13.67 -3.72
CA ASP A 117 12.67 -13.77 -3.25
C ASP A 117 11.82 -12.56 -3.68
N TYR A 118 10.74 -12.84 -4.40
CA TYR A 118 9.81 -11.80 -4.87
C TYR A 118 9.24 -10.98 -3.72
N MET A 119 9.37 -9.65 -3.82
CA MET A 119 8.97 -8.64 -2.83
C MET A 119 9.64 -8.82 -1.46
N ASN A 120 10.93 -9.15 -1.47
CA ASN A 120 11.76 -9.10 -0.26
C ASN A 120 11.87 -7.64 0.28
N PRO A 121 12.35 -7.44 1.52
CA PRO A 121 12.50 -6.10 2.10
C PRO A 121 13.37 -5.14 1.29
N GLN A 122 14.38 -5.64 0.56
CA GLN A 122 15.25 -4.82 -0.30
C GLN A 122 14.49 -4.34 -1.54
N GLN A 123 13.78 -5.22 -2.25
CA GLN A 123 12.93 -4.89 -3.39
C GLN A 123 11.85 -3.89 -3.01
N LEU A 124 11.18 -4.10 -1.86
CA LEU A 124 10.16 -3.17 -1.36
C LEU A 124 10.75 -1.79 -1.06
N ASN A 125 11.93 -1.72 -0.44
CA ASN A 125 12.60 -0.44 -0.20
C ASN A 125 13.02 0.25 -1.51
N TYR A 126 13.55 -0.51 -2.48
CA TYR A 126 13.88 0.02 -3.81
C TYR A 126 12.65 0.66 -4.48
N PHE A 127 11.52 -0.05 -4.55
CA PHE A 127 10.30 0.49 -5.14
C PHE A 127 9.72 1.65 -4.33
N ARG A 128 9.84 1.62 -3.00
CA ARG A 128 9.45 2.74 -2.13
C ARG A 128 10.24 4.00 -2.46
N GLN A 129 11.57 3.92 -2.54
CA GLN A 129 12.43 5.06 -2.89
C GLN A 129 12.09 5.59 -4.29
N LYS A 130 11.84 4.69 -5.25
CA LYS A 130 11.41 5.04 -6.61
C LYS A 130 10.06 5.78 -6.61
N LEU A 131 9.08 5.32 -5.83
CA LEU A 131 7.78 5.97 -5.70
C LEU A 131 7.87 7.33 -4.97
N LEU A 132 8.74 7.46 -3.96
CA LEU A 132 8.98 8.73 -3.28
C LEU A 132 9.60 9.76 -4.21
N ARG A 133 10.59 9.35 -5.00
CA ARG A 133 11.18 10.22 -6.03
C ARG A 133 10.14 10.64 -7.07
N LEU A 134 9.32 9.69 -7.55
CA LEU A 134 8.23 10.00 -8.48
C LEU A 134 7.19 10.96 -7.86
N LYS A 135 6.90 10.82 -6.57
CA LYS A 135 6.04 11.76 -5.82
C LYS A 135 6.62 13.17 -5.84
N GLU A 136 7.90 13.30 -5.49
CA GLU A 136 8.61 14.58 -5.46
C GLU A 136 8.66 15.23 -6.86
N ASP A 137 8.96 14.44 -7.90
CA ASP A 137 8.94 14.90 -9.29
C ASP A 137 7.56 15.43 -9.70
N THR A 138 6.49 14.72 -9.31
CA THR A 138 5.10 15.12 -9.60
C THR A 138 4.72 16.41 -8.87
N LEU A 139 5.09 16.54 -7.58
CA LEU A 139 4.84 17.75 -6.79
C LEU A 139 5.60 18.96 -7.37
N ARG A 140 6.87 18.79 -7.75
CA ARG A 140 7.64 19.85 -8.42
C ARG A 140 7.00 20.29 -9.74
N GLY A 141 6.42 19.34 -10.49
CA GLY A 141 5.65 19.65 -11.70
C GLY A 141 4.41 20.51 -11.41
N LEU A 142 3.66 20.16 -10.37
CA LEU A 142 2.49 20.93 -9.93
C LEU A 142 2.86 22.35 -9.48
N ASP A 143 3.94 22.50 -8.70
CA ASP A 143 4.40 23.81 -8.20
C ASP A 143 4.84 24.72 -9.35
N LYS A 144 5.57 24.18 -10.35
CA LYS A 144 6.00 24.94 -11.53
C LYS A 144 4.83 25.42 -12.40
N SER A 145 3.70 24.70 -12.40
CA SER A 145 2.52 25.08 -13.18
C SER A 145 1.68 26.18 -12.52
N MET A 146 1.86 26.43 -11.22
CA MET A 146 1.03 27.37 -10.45
C MET A 146 1.15 28.84 -10.89
N PRO A 147 2.37 29.38 -11.14
CA PRO A 147 2.52 30.78 -11.56
C PRO A 147 1.87 31.10 -12.91
N TYR A 148 1.77 30.13 -13.82
CA TYR A 148 1.11 30.32 -15.11
C TYR A 148 -0.36 30.66 -14.93
N LEU A 149 -1.08 29.90 -14.09
CA LEU A 149 -2.49 30.17 -13.79
C LEU A 149 -2.71 31.51 -13.09
N GLN A 150 -1.83 31.88 -12.16
CA GLN A 150 -1.91 33.18 -11.47
C GLN A 150 -1.69 34.36 -12.42
N ARG A 151 -0.81 34.21 -13.43
CA ARG A 151 -0.57 35.26 -14.41
C ARG A 151 -1.79 35.48 -15.33
N HIS A 152 -2.47 34.41 -15.73
CA HIS A 152 -3.69 34.49 -16.54
C HIS A 152 -4.90 35.10 -15.78
N THR A 153 -4.96 35.02 -14.46
CA THR A 153 -6.08 35.61 -13.68
C THR A 153 -5.95 37.12 -13.45
N HIS A 154 -4.77 37.70 -13.66
CA HIS A 154 -4.48 39.10 -13.31
C HIS A 154 -4.22 40.03 -14.50
N GLN A 155 -4.23 39.54 -15.74
CA GLN A 155 -4.04 40.35 -16.93
C GLN A 155 -5.37 40.63 -17.64
N GLU A 156 -5.70 41.91 -17.83
CA GLU A 156 -6.71 42.33 -18.80
C GLU A 156 -6.11 42.11 -20.21
N ALA A 157 -6.48 41.01 -20.83
CA ALA A 157 -6.03 40.67 -22.18
C ALA A 157 -6.84 41.46 -23.21
N GLU A 158 -6.16 41.95 -24.26
CA GLU A 158 -6.84 42.40 -25.48
C GLU A 158 -7.66 41.25 -26.10
N GLU A 159 -8.76 41.56 -26.80
CA GLU A 159 -9.75 40.57 -27.27
C GLU A 159 -9.14 39.41 -28.09
N MET A 160 -8.12 39.70 -28.93
CA MET A 160 -7.43 38.69 -29.73
C MET A 160 -6.48 37.81 -28.90
N SER A 161 -5.92 38.32 -27.80
CA SER A 161 -5.05 37.58 -26.89
C SER A 161 -5.85 36.69 -25.92
N ARG A 162 -7.08 37.09 -25.59
CA ARG A 162 -7.94 36.38 -24.64
C ARG A 162 -8.21 34.93 -25.02
N ALA A 163 -8.54 34.68 -26.30
CA ALA A 163 -8.82 33.31 -26.77
C ALA A 163 -7.59 32.39 -26.62
N THR A 164 -6.39 32.90 -26.92
CA THR A 164 -5.13 32.15 -26.76
C THR A 164 -4.85 31.86 -25.28
N GLN A 165 -5.04 32.85 -24.40
CA GLN A 165 -4.82 32.68 -22.97
C GLN A 165 -5.79 31.68 -22.32
N GLU A 166 -7.07 31.69 -22.72
CA GLU A 166 -8.06 30.72 -22.24
C GLU A 166 -7.68 29.29 -22.68
N LEU A 167 -7.20 29.12 -23.91
CA LEU A 167 -6.70 27.83 -24.39
C LEU A 167 -5.49 27.35 -23.59
N GLU A 168 -4.49 28.19 -23.35
CA GLU A 168 -3.31 27.86 -22.54
C GLU A 168 -3.70 27.47 -21.09
N ALA A 169 -4.57 28.26 -20.46
CA ALA A 169 -5.08 27.96 -19.12
C ALA A 169 -5.81 26.61 -19.08
N SER A 170 -6.63 26.31 -20.09
CA SER A 170 -7.35 25.03 -20.20
C SER A 170 -6.39 23.83 -20.33
N GLN A 171 -5.29 24.00 -21.07
CA GLN A 171 -4.26 22.97 -21.22
C GLN A 171 -3.51 22.74 -19.91
N VAL A 172 -3.10 23.82 -19.23
CA VAL A 172 -2.44 23.75 -17.92
C VAL A 172 -3.34 23.06 -16.90
N PHE A 173 -4.64 23.39 -16.86
CA PHE A 173 -5.60 22.73 -15.98
C PHE A 173 -5.65 21.21 -16.20
N ARG A 174 -5.77 20.76 -17.46
CA ARG A 174 -5.79 19.33 -17.81
C ARG A 174 -4.50 18.61 -17.43
N ILE A 175 -3.35 19.26 -17.59
CA ILE A 175 -2.04 18.70 -17.18
C ILE A 175 -2.00 18.53 -15.65
N ARG A 176 -2.41 19.55 -14.90
CA ARG A 176 -2.47 19.49 -13.43
C ARG A 176 -3.42 18.41 -12.94
N GLU A 177 -4.60 18.29 -13.54
CA GLU A 177 -5.57 17.26 -13.19
C GLU A 177 -4.98 15.85 -13.33
N ARG A 178 -4.26 15.59 -14.44
CA ARG A 178 -3.55 14.33 -14.67
C ARG A 178 -2.45 14.09 -13.63
N GLN A 179 -1.70 15.12 -13.26
CA GLN A 179 -0.67 15.04 -12.22
C GLN A 179 -1.27 14.75 -10.84
N TYR A 180 -2.40 15.36 -10.47
CA TYR A 180 -3.12 15.04 -9.22
C TYR A 180 -3.62 13.59 -9.20
N LYS A 181 -4.21 13.11 -10.31
CA LYS A 181 -4.62 11.71 -10.45
C LYS A 181 -3.42 10.76 -10.34
N LEU A 182 -2.26 11.15 -10.87
CA LEU A 182 -1.02 10.39 -10.72
C LEU A 182 -0.55 10.38 -9.26
N LEU A 183 -0.57 11.52 -8.58
CA LEU A 183 -0.20 11.65 -7.17
C LEU A 183 -1.03 10.71 -6.27
N GLN A 184 -2.35 10.68 -6.46
CA GLN A 184 -3.23 9.75 -5.75
C GLN A 184 -2.83 8.28 -5.96
N LYS A 185 -2.46 7.90 -7.19
CA LYS A 185 -2.00 6.54 -7.49
C LYS A 185 -0.66 6.22 -6.82
N ILE A 186 0.26 7.17 -6.74
CA ILE A 186 1.54 7.01 -6.04
C ILE A 186 1.30 6.81 -4.54
N GLU A 187 0.41 7.60 -3.94
CA GLU A 187 0.08 7.46 -2.51
C GLU A 187 -0.61 6.14 -2.21
N ALA A 188 -1.51 5.68 -3.09
CA ALA A 188 -2.11 4.36 -2.99
C ALA A 188 -1.05 3.25 -3.07
N ALA A 189 -0.08 3.35 -3.98
CA ALA A 189 1.02 2.39 -4.09
C ALA A 189 1.89 2.36 -2.82
N LEU A 190 2.22 3.53 -2.24
CA LEU A 190 2.94 3.63 -0.97
C LEU A 190 2.15 3.01 0.20
N LYS A 191 0.83 3.18 0.24
CA LYS A 191 -0.03 2.50 1.23
C LYS A 191 0.01 0.98 1.06
N ARG A 192 -0.02 0.48 -0.18
CA ARG A 192 0.10 -0.96 -0.48
C ARG A 192 1.44 -1.55 -0.07
N ILE A 193 2.52 -0.78 -0.15
CA ILE A 193 3.82 -1.21 0.37
C ILE A 193 3.75 -1.39 1.89
N LYS A 194 3.06 -0.50 2.61
CA LYS A 194 2.87 -0.63 4.07
C LYS A 194 1.97 -1.81 4.45
N SER A 195 0.93 -2.11 3.67
CA SER A 195 0.05 -3.26 3.93
C SER A 195 0.65 -4.60 3.49
N GLY A 196 1.70 -4.60 2.66
CA GLY A 196 2.33 -5.80 2.12
C GLY A 196 1.66 -6.35 0.85
N ASP A 197 0.74 -5.60 0.24
CA ASP A 197 0.00 -5.99 -0.96
C ASP A 197 0.64 -5.46 -2.27
N TYR A 198 1.75 -4.73 -2.15
CA TYR A 198 2.49 -4.22 -3.30
C TYR A 198 3.13 -5.37 -4.10
N GLY A 199 3.14 -5.23 -5.42
CA GLY A 199 3.61 -6.28 -6.34
C GLY A 199 2.54 -7.27 -6.77
N TYR A 200 1.40 -7.36 -6.09
CA TYR A 200 0.37 -8.34 -6.44
C TYR A 200 -0.80 -7.71 -7.21
N CYS A 201 -1.42 -8.46 -8.12
CA CYS A 201 -2.58 -8.02 -8.89
C CYS A 201 -3.78 -7.80 -7.96
N ALA A 202 -4.42 -6.63 -8.03
CA ALA A 202 -5.58 -6.32 -7.19
C ALA A 202 -6.80 -7.23 -7.47
N LYS A 203 -6.92 -7.78 -8.68
CA LYS A 203 -8.06 -8.63 -9.09
C LYS A 203 -7.87 -10.10 -8.71
N TYR A 204 -6.68 -10.64 -8.91
CA TYR A 204 -6.42 -12.08 -8.83
C TYR A 204 -5.33 -12.46 -7.80
N GLY A 205 -4.67 -11.50 -7.17
CA GLY A 205 -3.55 -11.75 -6.26
C GLY A 205 -2.29 -12.30 -6.94
N THR A 206 -2.26 -12.42 -8.28
CA THR A 206 -1.10 -12.93 -9.04
C THR A 206 0.08 -11.95 -9.01
N PRO A 207 1.34 -12.42 -9.03
CA PRO A 207 2.50 -11.54 -9.01
C PRO A 207 2.57 -10.69 -10.29
N ILE A 208 2.86 -9.41 -10.13
CA ILE A 208 3.13 -8.48 -11.23
C ILE A 208 4.62 -8.57 -11.56
N GLY A 209 4.95 -8.77 -12.83
CA GLY A 209 6.35 -8.90 -13.27
C GLY A 209 7.22 -7.70 -12.85
N LEU A 210 8.43 -7.98 -12.38
CA LEU A 210 9.38 -6.96 -11.90
C LEU A 210 9.68 -5.92 -12.97
N ALA A 211 9.94 -6.33 -14.22
CA ALA A 211 10.18 -5.41 -15.34
C ALA A 211 9.01 -4.41 -15.56
N ARG A 212 7.78 -4.86 -15.33
CA ARG A 212 6.60 -3.98 -15.45
C ARG A 212 6.53 -2.97 -14.30
N LEU A 213 6.83 -3.38 -13.08
CA LEU A 213 6.92 -2.46 -11.93
C LEU A 213 8.11 -1.52 -12.04
N GLU A 214 9.19 -1.95 -12.71
CA GLU A 214 10.34 -1.11 -12.97
C GLU A 214 9.98 0.05 -13.92
N VAL A 215 9.28 -0.23 -15.01
CA VAL A 215 8.81 0.81 -15.94
C VAL A 215 7.67 1.62 -15.32
N ARG A 216 6.71 0.94 -14.67
CA ARG A 216 5.50 1.56 -14.12
C ARG A 216 5.25 1.09 -12.67
N PRO A 217 5.87 1.74 -11.67
CA PRO A 217 5.79 1.32 -10.27
C PRO A 217 4.39 1.51 -9.65
N ILE A 218 3.50 2.24 -10.32
CA ILE A 218 2.11 2.46 -9.88
C ILE A 218 1.13 1.37 -10.40
N ALA A 219 1.63 0.36 -11.10
CA ALA A 219 0.75 -0.61 -11.75
C ALA A 219 0.04 -1.52 -10.73
N THR A 220 -1.28 -1.65 -10.85
CA THR A 220 -2.14 -2.36 -9.89
C THR A 220 -2.63 -3.74 -10.35
N LEU A 221 -2.71 -3.96 -11.66
CA LEU A 221 -3.18 -5.20 -12.29
C LEU A 221 -2.01 -5.93 -12.95
N SER A 222 -2.05 -7.27 -13.08
CA SER A 222 -1.07 -8.01 -13.91
C SER A 222 -1.33 -7.78 -15.41
N VAL A 223 -0.40 -8.21 -16.29
CA VAL A 223 -0.55 -8.05 -17.76
C VAL A 223 -1.83 -8.73 -18.26
N LYS A 224 -2.05 -9.99 -17.90
CA LYS A 224 -3.27 -10.74 -18.25
C LYS A 224 -4.54 -10.04 -17.75
N ALA A 225 -4.52 -9.55 -16.50
CA ALA A 225 -5.66 -8.83 -15.93
C ALA A 225 -5.91 -7.47 -16.61
N GLN A 226 -4.85 -6.81 -17.08
CA GLN A 226 -4.92 -5.57 -17.83
C GLN A 226 -5.54 -5.81 -19.22
N GLU A 227 -5.09 -6.83 -19.94
CA GLU A 227 -5.63 -7.22 -21.26
C GLU A 227 -7.12 -7.57 -21.19
N GLU A 228 -7.53 -8.32 -20.16
CA GLU A 228 -8.94 -8.62 -19.93
C GLU A 228 -9.78 -7.37 -19.65
N HIS A 229 -9.25 -6.45 -18.83
CA HIS A 229 -9.95 -5.21 -18.51
C HIS A 229 -10.15 -4.35 -19.76
N GLU A 230 -9.11 -4.24 -20.59
CA GLU A 230 -9.18 -3.52 -21.87
C GLU A 230 -10.15 -4.18 -22.85
N ARG A 231 -10.15 -5.52 -22.96
CA ARG A 231 -11.13 -6.27 -23.78
C ARG A 231 -12.57 -6.12 -23.29
N SER A 232 -12.78 -6.05 -21.97
CA SER A 232 -14.11 -5.84 -21.41
C SER A 232 -14.62 -4.42 -21.70
N TYR A 233 -13.73 -3.44 -21.66
CA TYR A 233 -14.04 -2.06 -21.96
C TYR A 233 -14.38 -1.86 -23.44
N ASP A 234 -13.60 -2.46 -24.35
CA ASP A 234 -13.84 -2.43 -25.80
C ASP A 234 -15.21 -3.02 -26.17
N ARG A 235 -15.62 -4.12 -25.51
CA ARG A 235 -16.96 -4.70 -25.69
C ARG A 235 -18.09 -3.78 -25.20
N SER A 236 -17.93 -3.14 -24.04
CA SER A 236 -18.93 -2.19 -23.55
C SER A 236 -19.01 -0.91 -24.39
N PHE A 237 -17.88 -0.45 -24.95
CA PHE A 237 -17.85 0.72 -25.82
C PHE A 237 -18.58 0.46 -27.14
N ARG A 238 -18.34 -0.70 -27.76
CA ARG A 238 -19.05 -1.11 -28.99
C ARG A 238 -20.57 -1.21 -28.80
N HIS A 239 -21.04 -1.73 -27.66
CA HIS A 239 -22.48 -1.76 -27.41
C HIS A 239 -23.09 -0.37 -27.25
N HIS A 240 -22.38 0.57 -26.63
CA HIS A 240 -22.86 1.95 -26.49
C HIS A 240 -22.97 2.67 -27.85
N ASP A 241 -22.03 2.43 -28.77
CA ASP A 241 -22.07 3.01 -30.12
C ASP A 241 -23.18 2.39 -31.00
N GLU A 242 -23.50 1.09 -30.83
CA GLU A 242 -24.63 0.46 -31.53
C GLU A 242 -25.99 0.91 -31.00
N ASP A 243 -26.12 1.15 -29.69
CA ASP A 243 -27.35 1.71 -29.11
C ASP A 243 -27.61 3.14 -29.62
N VAL A 244 -26.57 3.97 -29.78
CA VAL A 244 -26.68 5.35 -30.32
C VAL A 244 -27.04 5.39 -31.81
N LEU A 245 -26.64 4.38 -32.59
CA LEU A 245 -26.96 4.28 -34.02
C LEU A 245 -28.33 3.63 -34.30
N SER A 246 -28.90 2.91 -33.32
CA SER A 246 -30.22 2.30 -33.43
C SER A 246 -31.37 3.21 -32.98
N GLU A 247 -31.04 4.36 -32.37
CA GLU A 247 -31.99 5.41 -31.97
C GLU A 247 -32.12 6.58 -32.98
N GLN A 248 -31.59 6.43 -34.21
CA GLN A 248 -31.78 7.38 -35.33
C GLN A 248 -32.56 6.74 -36.49
#